data_AF-A0A553QTE7-F1
#
_entry.id   AF-A0A553QTE7-F1
#
_cell.length_a   1.000
_cell.length_b   1.000
_cell.length_c   1.000
_cell.angle_alpha   90.00
_cell.angle_beta   90.00
_cell.angle_gamma   90.00
#
_symmetry.space_group_name_H-M   'P 1'
#
loop_
_entity.id
_entity.type
_entity.pdbx_description
1 polymer ?
#
loop_
_entity_poly.entity_id
_entity_poly.type
_entity_poly.pdbx_seq_one_letter_code
_entity_poly.pdbx_strand_id
1 'polypeptide(L)'
;MEADSEAKVRRRVNALRNLQVNSTHIEARFYKEVHELERMYSALYQPLFDKRRKVVSGEVEPTDEECEWQSDPEDEAALAEELKKKAAIEEKTEDANEENPKGVPEFWLTIFRSVDMLSDMLQDHDEPILKHLQDIKVTFSGPDQPMSFTLEFHFEANEYFTNSVLTKVYKMKSEPDSDDPFSFEGPEIIDCEGCEIDWHKGKDVTVKTIKKKQKHKGRGTARVITKQVPNDSFFNFFNPIKVSPDKELDEDSEYTLATDFEIGHFFRERIVPRAVLYFTGEALEDDESFEEEELEEGEEEDQDDEEEDDEEEGDSKPPDAPQPAECKQQ
;
A
#
# COMPACT_ATOMS: atom_id res chain seq x y z
N MET A 1 -47.88 -20.03 -19.75
CA MET A 1 -46.90 -21.13 -19.93
C MET A 1 -45.50 -20.63 -19.62
N GLU A 2 -45.13 -19.44 -20.08
CA GLU A 2 -43.82 -18.79 -19.80
C GLU A 2 -43.51 -18.66 -18.30
N ALA A 3 -44.45 -18.21 -17.47
CA ALA A 3 -44.24 -18.08 -16.01
C ALA A 3 -43.85 -19.41 -15.29
N ASP A 4 -44.25 -20.57 -15.83
CA ASP A 4 -43.83 -21.88 -15.31
C ASP A 4 -42.42 -22.28 -15.81
N SER A 5 -42.01 -21.79 -16.99
CA SER A 5 -40.63 -21.88 -17.48
C SER A 5 -39.70 -21.01 -16.63
N GLU A 6 -40.07 -19.75 -16.42
CA GLU A 6 -39.32 -18.78 -15.61
C GLU A 6 -39.13 -19.28 -14.17
N ALA A 7 -40.18 -19.81 -13.53
CA ALA A 7 -40.08 -20.39 -12.19
C ALA A 7 -39.11 -21.59 -12.12
N LYS A 8 -39.05 -22.42 -13.18
CA LYS A 8 -38.09 -23.53 -13.28
C LYS A 8 -36.66 -23.04 -13.50
N VAL A 9 -36.47 -22.00 -14.31
CA VAL A 9 -35.17 -21.36 -14.52
C VAL A 9 -34.68 -20.72 -13.22
N ARG A 10 -35.49 -19.91 -12.54
CA ARG A 10 -35.16 -19.31 -11.23
C ARG A 10 -34.79 -20.37 -10.19
N ARG A 11 -35.49 -21.50 -10.14
CA ARG A 11 -35.14 -22.61 -9.23
C ARG A 11 -33.79 -23.26 -9.56
N ARG A 12 -33.41 -23.33 -10.84
CA ARG A 12 -32.08 -23.80 -11.27
C ARG A 12 -30.99 -22.79 -10.90
N VAL A 13 -31.21 -21.49 -11.16
CA VAL A 13 -30.27 -20.42 -10.78
C VAL A 13 -30.02 -20.41 -9.27
N ASN A 14 -31.06 -20.54 -8.44
CA ASN A 14 -30.89 -20.65 -6.99
C ASN A 14 -30.10 -21.91 -6.57
N ALA A 15 -30.25 -23.02 -7.29
CA ALA A 15 -29.43 -24.21 -7.04
C ALA A 15 -27.95 -24.00 -7.44
N LEU A 16 -27.69 -23.27 -8.53
CA LEU A 16 -26.32 -22.88 -8.94
C LEU A 16 -25.69 -21.93 -7.92
N ARG A 17 -26.42 -20.95 -7.39
CA ARG A 17 -25.96 -20.08 -6.30
C ARG A 17 -25.55 -20.88 -5.06
N ASN A 18 -26.34 -21.86 -4.65
CA ASN A 18 -25.97 -22.75 -3.53
C ASN A 18 -24.72 -23.60 -3.82
N LEU A 19 -24.50 -24.01 -5.07
CA LEU A 19 -23.26 -24.70 -5.47
C LEU A 19 -22.06 -23.75 -5.43
N GLN A 20 -22.23 -22.50 -5.83
CA GLN A 20 -21.19 -21.48 -5.75
C GLN A 20 -20.78 -21.24 -4.28
N VAL A 21 -21.73 -21.06 -3.35
CA VAL A 21 -21.42 -20.92 -1.90
C VAL A 21 -20.62 -22.11 -1.36
N ASN A 22 -20.93 -23.34 -1.79
CA ASN A 22 -20.13 -24.51 -1.42
C ASN A 22 -18.71 -24.46 -2.01
N SER A 23 -18.53 -23.89 -3.21
CA SER A 23 -17.21 -23.65 -3.81
C SER A 23 -16.42 -22.65 -2.98
N THR A 24 -17.02 -21.52 -2.59
CA THR A 24 -16.40 -20.50 -1.73
C THR A 24 -15.91 -21.08 -0.39
N HIS A 25 -16.65 -22.03 0.20
CA HIS A 25 -16.22 -22.71 1.43
C HIS A 25 -15.02 -23.66 1.21
N ILE A 26 -14.86 -24.24 0.02
CA ILE A 26 -13.69 -25.04 -0.35
C ILE A 26 -12.48 -24.13 -0.57
N GLU A 27 -12.70 -22.98 -1.22
CA GLU A 27 -11.69 -21.96 -1.50
C GLU A 27 -11.15 -21.31 -0.21
N ALA A 28 -12.02 -20.91 0.72
CA ALA A 28 -11.64 -20.46 2.05
C ALA A 28 -10.79 -21.51 2.82
N ARG A 29 -11.07 -22.80 2.63
CA ARG A 29 -10.23 -23.86 3.19
C ARG A 29 -8.88 -23.96 2.47
N PHE A 30 -8.85 -23.87 1.15
CA PHE A 30 -7.60 -23.86 0.37
C PHE A 30 -6.69 -22.73 0.85
N TYR A 31 -7.20 -21.52 1.03
CA TYR A 31 -6.43 -20.38 1.51
C TYR A 31 -5.92 -20.54 2.96
N LYS A 32 -6.68 -21.22 3.85
CA LYS A 32 -6.15 -21.61 5.17
C LYS A 32 -4.96 -22.57 5.05
N GLU A 33 -5.02 -23.55 4.15
CA GLU A 33 -3.92 -24.48 3.88
C GLU A 33 -2.71 -23.77 3.21
N VAL A 34 -2.95 -22.75 2.36
CA VAL A 34 -1.90 -21.86 1.83
C VAL A 34 -1.22 -21.07 2.94
N HIS A 35 -1.95 -20.48 3.88
CA HIS A 35 -1.35 -19.74 5.00
C HIS A 35 -0.47 -20.63 5.91
N GLU A 36 -0.85 -21.88 6.13
CA GLU A 36 0.00 -22.84 6.84
C GLU A 36 1.31 -23.12 6.07
N LEU A 37 1.24 -23.17 4.73
CA LEU A 37 2.38 -23.32 3.84
C LEU A 37 3.29 -22.09 3.84
N GLU A 38 2.72 -20.87 3.77
CA GLU A 38 3.44 -19.59 3.90
C GLU A 38 4.26 -19.55 5.19
N ARG A 39 3.65 -19.90 6.33
CA ARG A 39 4.32 -19.98 7.62
C ARG A 39 5.47 -21.01 7.61
N MET A 40 5.28 -22.17 6.98
CA MET A 40 6.34 -23.17 6.86
C MET A 40 7.51 -22.67 6.01
N TYR A 41 7.24 -22.00 4.88
CA TYR A 41 8.27 -21.48 3.98
C TYR A 41 8.95 -20.23 4.54
N SER A 42 8.25 -19.38 5.29
CA SER A 42 8.83 -18.27 6.05
C SER A 42 10.00 -18.73 6.92
N ALA A 43 9.86 -19.85 7.64
CA ALA A 43 10.93 -20.44 8.43
C ALA A 43 12.16 -20.91 7.61
N LEU A 44 12.00 -21.19 6.31
CA LEU A 44 13.10 -21.48 5.38
C LEU A 44 13.76 -20.21 4.84
N TYR A 45 13.02 -19.11 4.71
CA TYR A 45 13.55 -17.80 4.32
C TYR A 45 14.23 -17.05 5.46
N GLN A 46 13.81 -17.22 6.73
CA GLN A 46 14.40 -16.51 7.87
C GLN A 46 15.95 -16.59 7.94
N PRO A 47 16.63 -17.73 7.73
CA PRO A 47 18.09 -17.78 7.71
C PRO A 47 18.74 -16.92 6.61
N LEU A 48 18.06 -16.75 5.47
CA LEU A 48 18.52 -15.90 4.37
C LEU A 48 18.33 -14.43 4.71
N PHE A 49 17.19 -14.06 5.29
CA PHE A 49 16.94 -12.68 5.75
C PHE A 49 17.81 -12.29 6.94
N ASP A 50 18.09 -13.20 7.88
CA ASP A 50 19.08 -13.03 8.95
C ASP A 50 20.50 -12.83 8.39
N LYS A 51 20.83 -13.47 7.25
CA LYS A 51 22.11 -13.24 6.56
C LYS A 51 22.11 -11.87 5.86
N ARG A 52 21.04 -11.51 5.14
CA ARG A 52 20.85 -10.17 4.55
C ARG A 52 21.05 -9.08 5.60
N ARG A 53 20.36 -9.17 6.75
CA ARG A 53 20.50 -8.23 7.86
C ARG A 53 21.97 -8.06 8.27
N LYS A 54 22.73 -9.15 8.42
CA LYS A 54 24.14 -9.12 8.83
C LYS A 54 25.07 -8.45 7.82
N VAL A 55 24.79 -8.62 6.52
CA VAL A 55 25.54 -7.95 5.45
C VAL A 55 25.18 -6.46 5.44
N VAL A 56 23.88 -6.14 5.41
CA VAL A 56 23.37 -4.74 5.44
C VAL A 56 23.91 -3.97 6.65
N SER A 57 23.96 -4.59 7.84
CA SER A 57 24.47 -3.95 9.05
C SER A 57 26.00 -3.98 9.21
N GLY A 58 26.74 -4.60 8.29
CA GLY A 58 28.19 -4.80 8.43
C GLY A 58 28.58 -5.62 9.68
N GLU A 59 27.73 -6.59 10.07
CA GLU A 59 28.08 -7.61 11.08
C GLU A 59 28.91 -8.75 10.45
N VAL A 60 28.74 -9.01 9.15
CA VAL A 60 29.44 -10.05 8.38
C VAL A 60 29.75 -9.53 6.98
N GLU A 61 31.02 -9.55 6.60
CA GLU A 61 31.45 -9.33 5.20
C GLU A 61 31.15 -10.59 4.36
N PRO A 62 30.57 -10.44 3.15
CA PRO A 62 30.42 -11.54 2.19
C PRO A 62 31.78 -12.13 1.76
N THR A 63 31.80 -13.41 1.40
CA THR A 63 32.97 -14.03 0.77
C THR A 63 32.99 -13.81 -0.74
N ASP A 64 34.15 -13.83 -1.39
CA ASP A 64 34.29 -13.73 -2.85
C ASP A 64 33.29 -14.64 -3.62
N GLU A 65 33.16 -15.91 -3.22
CA GLU A 65 32.22 -16.89 -3.80
C GLU A 65 30.73 -16.51 -3.68
N GLU A 66 30.39 -15.64 -2.72
CA GLU A 66 29.03 -15.14 -2.47
C GLU A 66 28.75 -13.81 -3.21
N CYS A 67 29.80 -13.16 -3.71
CA CYS A 67 29.71 -11.98 -4.57
C CYS A 67 29.72 -12.33 -6.08
N GLU A 68 30.08 -13.58 -6.45
CA GLU A 68 30.02 -14.06 -7.84
C GLU A 68 28.56 -14.23 -8.30
N TRP A 69 27.99 -13.17 -8.90
CA TRP A 69 26.70 -13.23 -9.60
C TRP A 69 26.88 -13.39 -11.11
N GLN A 70 25.92 -14.06 -11.77
CA GLN A 70 25.91 -14.25 -13.23
C GLN A 70 24.95 -13.25 -13.89
N SER A 71 25.31 -11.96 -13.87
CA SER A 71 24.69 -10.90 -14.67
C SER A 71 25.29 -10.81 -16.07
N ASP A 72 24.57 -10.23 -17.03
CA ASP A 72 25.20 -9.74 -18.25
C ASP A 72 26.06 -8.49 -17.92
N PRO A 73 27.17 -8.22 -18.63
CA PRO A 73 27.91 -6.98 -18.51
C PRO A 73 27.08 -5.68 -18.65
N GLU A 74 25.92 -5.71 -19.32
CA GLU A 74 25.01 -4.57 -19.40
C GLU A 74 24.30 -4.31 -18.05
N ASP A 75 23.73 -5.35 -17.43
CA ASP A 75 23.08 -5.27 -16.10
C ASP A 75 24.08 -4.85 -15.01
N GLU A 76 25.29 -5.42 -15.03
CA GLU A 76 26.37 -5.08 -14.08
C GLU A 76 26.76 -3.59 -14.20
N ALA A 77 26.79 -3.04 -15.42
CA ALA A 77 27.09 -1.64 -15.66
C ALA A 77 25.97 -0.70 -15.19
N ALA A 78 24.70 -1.07 -15.41
CA ALA A 78 23.53 -0.32 -14.94
C ALA A 78 23.48 -0.27 -13.40
N LEU A 79 23.58 -1.42 -12.74
CA LEU A 79 23.65 -1.53 -11.28
C LEU A 79 24.82 -0.72 -10.71
N ALA A 80 25.99 -0.80 -11.34
CA ALA A 80 27.15 -0.01 -10.93
C ALA A 80 26.99 1.51 -11.18
N GLU A 81 26.08 1.96 -12.04
CA GLU A 81 25.71 3.38 -12.16
C GLU A 81 24.73 3.79 -11.06
N GLU A 82 23.69 3.00 -10.79
CA GLU A 82 22.73 3.25 -9.73
C GLU A 82 23.38 3.34 -8.35
N LEU A 83 24.27 2.39 -8.01
CA LEU A 83 25.02 2.44 -6.76
C LEU A 83 25.90 3.69 -6.64
N LYS A 84 26.46 4.20 -7.76
CA LYS A 84 27.20 5.48 -7.77
C LYS A 84 26.29 6.68 -7.57
N LYS A 85 25.08 6.70 -8.16
CA LYS A 85 24.10 7.76 -7.94
C LYS A 85 23.69 7.83 -6.47
N LYS A 86 23.42 6.67 -5.86
CA LYS A 86 23.00 6.53 -4.46
C LYS A 86 24.12 6.94 -3.49
N ALA A 87 25.35 6.47 -3.69
CA ALA A 87 26.52 6.95 -2.93
C ALA A 87 26.76 8.47 -3.07
N ALA A 88 26.55 9.05 -4.26
CA ALA A 88 26.66 10.50 -4.47
C ALA A 88 25.50 11.33 -3.89
N ILE A 89 24.44 10.69 -3.39
CA ILE A 89 23.40 11.31 -2.57
C ILE A 89 23.86 11.29 -1.10
N GLU A 90 24.38 10.16 -0.63
CA GLU A 90 24.96 10.03 0.72
C GLU A 90 26.13 11.00 0.97
N GLU A 91 27.05 11.16 0.00
CA GLU A 91 28.17 12.12 0.09
C GLU A 91 27.75 13.60 0.27
N LYS A 92 26.48 13.94 0.00
CA LYS A 92 25.94 15.28 0.24
C LYS A 92 25.40 15.46 1.66
N THR A 93 25.34 14.38 2.46
CA THR A 93 24.95 14.40 3.87
C THR A 93 26.18 14.47 4.78
N GLU A 94 26.04 15.01 6.00
CA GLU A 94 27.19 15.42 6.83
C GLU A 94 28.06 14.27 7.38
N ASP A 95 27.63 13.00 7.27
CA ASP A 95 28.29 11.83 7.86
C ASP A 95 29.33 11.15 6.93
N ALA A 96 29.46 11.58 5.68
CA ALA A 96 30.16 10.84 4.60
C ALA A 96 31.71 10.88 4.61
N ASN A 97 32.35 10.64 5.76
CA ASN A 97 33.80 10.83 5.93
C ASN A 97 34.57 9.55 6.36
N GLU A 98 33.97 8.38 6.22
CA GLU A 98 34.64 7.08 6.44
C GLU A 98 35.16 6.50 5.12
N GLU A 99 36.48 6.24 5.01
CA GLU A 99 37.11 5.67 3.80
C GLU A 99 36.65 4.22 3.49
N ASN A 100 35.88 3.58 4.37
CA ASN A 100 35.15 2.35 4.13
C ASN A 100 33.81 2.42 4.88
N PRO A 101 32.65 2.53 4.21
CA PRO A 101 31.35 2.48 4.89
C PRO A 101 31.11 1.10 5.52
N LYS A 102 30.49 1.07 6.70
CA LYS A 102 30.14 -0.17 7.39
C LYS A 102 28.84 -0.75 6.87
N GLY A 103 28.90 -1.91 6.21
CA GLY A 103 27.72 -2.59 5.66
C GLY A 103 27.18 -1.89 4.42
N VAL A 104 25.85 -1.79 4.31
CA VAL A 104 25.15 -1.05 3.26
C VAL A 104 24.42 0.12 3.92
N PRO A 105 24.98 1.35 3.86
CA PRO A 105 24.35 2.54 4.44
C PRO A 105 22.95 2.79 3.88
N GLU A 106 22.11 3.40 4.72
CA GLU A 106 20.73 3.84 4.41
C GLU A 106 19.81 2.79 3.74
N PHE A 107 20.17 1.50 3.67
CA PHE A 107 19.50 0.48 2.84
C PHE A 107 17.97 0.52 2.86
N TRP A 108 17.35 0.53 4.05
CA TRP A 108 15.90 0.62 4.17
C TRP A 108 15.37 2.03 3.88
N LEU A 109 16.07 3.08 4.31
CA LEU A 109 15.68 4.47 4.01
C LEU A 109 15.71 4.77 2.51
N THR A 110 16.65 4.19 1.77
CA THR A 110 16.69 4.25 0.29
C THR A 110 15.43 3.63 -0.31
N ILE A 111 15.00 2.45 0.16
CA ILE A 111 13.74 1.81 -0.26
C ILE A 111 12.53 2.70 0.10
N PHE A 112 12.51 3.30 1.29
CA PHE A 112 11.44 4.22 1.70
C PHE A 112 11.35 5.47 0.81
N ARG A 113 12.47 5.98 0.29
CA ARG A 113 12.50 7.14 -0.62
C ARG A 113 12.16 6.77 -2.06
N SER A 114 12.52 5.57 -2.51
CA SER A 114 12.42 5.16 -3.92
C SER A 114 11.11 4.47 -4.29
N VAL A 115 10.30 4.07 -3.32
CA VAL A 115 9.00 3.45 -3.55
C VAL A 115 7.90 4.44 -3.22
N ASP A 116 7.14 4.89 -4.23
CA ASP A 116 6.18 6.00 -4.11
C ASP A 116 5.21 5.86 -2.93
N MET A 117 4.58 4.70 -2.77
CA MET A 117 3.67 4.42 -1.64
C MET A 117 4.31 4.60 -0.26
N LEU A 118 5.62 4.36 -0.13
CA LEU A 118 6.37 4.57 1.12
C LEU A 118 6.92 6.00 1.24
N SER A 119 7.24 6.62 0.11
CA SER A 119 7.77 7.99 -0.01
C SER A 119 6.71 9.02 0.38
N ASP A 120 5.45 8.81 -0.04
CA ASP A 120 4.29 9.64 0.33
C ASP A 120 4.02 9.65 1.84
N MET A 121 4.38 8.59 2.57
CA MET A 121 4.27 8.54 4.04
C MET A 121 5.41 9.28 4.75
N LEU A 122 6.52 9.53 4.05
CA LEU A 122 7.79 9.94 4.64
C LEU A 122 7.86 11.47 4.77
N GLN A 123 8.38 11.95 5.90
CA GLN A 123 8.63 13.38 6.11
C GLN A 123 10.11 13.64 6.40
N ASP A 124 10.62 14.85 6.09
CA ASP A 124 12.01 15.28 6.33
C ASP A 124 12.56 14.94 7.73
N HIS A 125 11.68 14.87 8.73
CA HIS A 125 12.02 14.65 10.13
C HIS A 125 11.96 13.18 10.56
N ASP A 126 11.43 12.29 9.70
CA ASP A 126 11.40 10.85 9.89
C ASP A 126 12.69 10.19 9.37
N GLU A 127 13.28 10.71 8.28
CA GLU A 127 14.50 10.14 7.68
C GLU A 127 15.64 9.93 8.69
N PRO A 128 15.98 10.90 9.56
CA PRO A 128 17.06 10.73 10.54
C PRO A 128 16.80 9.62 11.57
N ILE A 129 15.54 9.20 11.71
CA ILE A 129 15.12 8.10 12.58
C ILE A 129 15.22 6.77 11.81
N LEU A 130 14.77 6.76 10.54
CA LEU A 130 14.89 5.60 9.65
C LEU A 130 16.33 5.24 9.27
N LYS A 131 17.30 6.18 9.37
CA LYS A 131 18.74 5.84 9.31
C LYS A 131 19.16 4.77 10.33
N HIS A 132 18.43 4.62 11.44
CA HIS A 132 18.68 3.61 12.48
C HIS A 132 17.91 2.29 12.26
N LEU A 133 17.14 2.15 11.17
CA LEU A 133 16.40 0.93 10.84
C LEU A 133 17.35 -0.12 10.25
N GLN A 134 17.52 -1.25 10.94
CA GLN A 134 18.44 -2.32 10.54
C GLN A 134 17.77 -3.43 9.72
N ASP A 135 16.51 -3.77 10.02
CA ASP A 135 15.79 -4.86 9.34
C ASP A 135 14.28 -4.66 9.43
N ILE A 136 13.56 -5.14 8.41
CA ILE A 136 12.11 -5.31 8.43
C ILE A 136 11.81 -6.79 8.26
N LYS A 137 11.09 -7.37 9.23
CA LYS A 137 10.71 -8.79 9.24
C LYS A 137 9.21 -8.97 9.17
N VAL A 138 8.79 -10.05 8.54
CA VAL A 138 7.42 -10.56 8.57
C VAL A 138 7.41 -11.82 9.43
N THR A 139 6.60 -11.83 10.50
CA THR A 139 6.36 -13.01 11.34
C THR A 139 4.87 -13.40 11.28
N PHE A 140 4.58 -14.70 11.25
CA PHE A 140 3.22 -15.24 11.11
C PHE A 140 2.71 -15.83 12.43
N SER A 141 1.39 -15.81 12.64
CA SER A 141 0.74 -16.42 13.80
C SER A 141 1.00 -17.92 13.93
N GLY A 142 1.04 -18.41 15.17
CA GLY A 142 1.28 -19.82 15.48
C GLY A 142 0.17 -20.78 14.99
N PRO A 143 0.43 -22.10 14.96
CA PRO A 143 -0.49 -23.13 14.42
C PRO A 143 -1.88 -23.22 15.07
N ASP A 144 -2.10 -22.62 16.23
CA ASP A 144 -3.39 -22.61 16.95
C ASP A 144 -3.87 -21.19 17.28
N GLN A 145 -3.35 -20.17 16.58
CA GLN A 145 -3.71 -18.76 16.75
C GLN A 145 -4.59 -18.27 15.59
N PRO A 146 -5.40 -17.20 15.77
CA PRO A 146 -6.07 -16.52 14.66
C PRO A 146 -5.05 -16.11 13.59
N MET A 147 -5.44 -16.21 12.32
CA MET A 147 -4.59 -15.86 11.18
C MET A 147 -4.14 -14.39 11.31
N SER A 148 -2.83 -14.17 11.41
CA SER A 148 -2.25 -12.84 11.39
C SER A 148 -0.81 -12.86 10.91
N PHE A 149 -0.33 -11.71 10.47
CA PHE A 149 1.09 -11.44 10.32
C PHE A 149 1.47 -10.18 11.08
N THR A 150 2.74 -10.07 11.45
CA THR A 150 3.33 -8.92 12.13
C THR A 150 4.52 -8.43 11.33
N LEU A 151 4.53 -7.14 11.01
CA LEU A 151 5.70 -6.42 10.55
C LEU A 151 6.50 -5.98 11.78
N GLU A 152 7.77 -6.37 11.83
CA GLU A 152 8.71 -5.97 12.87
C GLU A 152 9.80 -5.09 12.27
N PHE A 153 9.88 -3.85 12.72
CA PHE A 153 10.89 -2.87 12.30
C PHE A 153 11.97 -2.82 13.38
N HIS A 154 13.13 -3.40 13.10
CA HIS A 154 14.23 -3.57 14.06
C HIS A 154 15.17 -2.37 13.99
N PHE A 155 15.21 -1.57 15.06
CA PHE A 155 16.05 -0.38 15.17
C PHE A 155 17.26 -0.63 16.07
N GLU A 156 18.38 0.01 15.74
CA GLU A 156 19.49 0.12 16.68
C GLU A 156 19.21 1.14 17.80
N ALA A 157 20.09 1.15 18.80
CA ALA A 157 20.03 2.12 19.89
C ALA A 157 20.25 3.54 19.35
N ASN A 158 19.18 4.33 19.34
CA ASN A 158 19.12 5.66 18.74
C ASN A 158 18.75 6.74 19.79
N GLU A 159 18.74 8.01 19.38
CA GLU A 159 18.40 9.12 20.28
C GLU A 159 16.91 9.53 20.26
N TYR A 160 16.04 8.79 19.58
CA TYR A 160 14.64 9.14 19.36
C TYR A 160 13.66 8.37 20.26
N PHE A 161 13.85 7.06 20.47
CA PHE A 161 13.00 6.21 21.32
C PHE A 161 13.77 5.04 21.95
N THR A 162 13.21 4.39 22.99
CA THR A 162 13.86 3.22 23.62
C THR A 162 13.56 1.87 22.98
N ASN A 163 12.58 1.79 22.08
CA ASN A 163 12.17 0.54 21.43
C ASN A 163 13.29 0.02 20.52
N SER A 164 13.67 -1.25 20.66
CA SER A 164 14.54 -1.93 19.69
C SER A 164 13.74 -2.52 18.51
N VAL A 165 12.43 -2.71 18.68
CA VAL A 165 11.53 -3.19 17.65
C VAL A 165 10.22 -2.41 17.74
N LEU A 166 9.76 -1.87 16.62
CA LEU A 166 8.39 -1.37 16.45
C LEU A 166 7.58 -2.42 15.69
N THR A 167 6.34 -2.68 16.10
CA THR A 167 5.52 -3.77 15.56
C THR A 167 4.18 -3.27 15.03
N LYS A 168 3.80 -3.77 13.86
CA LYS A 168 2.47 -3.59 13.26
C LYS A 168 1.86 -4.95 12.96
N VAL A 169 0.78 -5.31 13.64
CA VAL A 169 0.07 -6.58 13.52
C VAL A 169 -1.13 -6.39 12.61
N TYR A 170 -1.32 -7.28 11.64
CA TYR A 170 -2.50 -7.35 10.78
C TYR A 170 -3.23 -8.66 11.02
N LYS A 171 -4.47 -8.59 11.52
CA LYS A 171 -5.34 -9.75 11.72
C LYS A 171 -6.09 -10.02 10.43
N MET A 172 -6.18 -11.29 10.05
CA MET A 172 -6.83 -11.73 8.83
C MET A 172 -7.95 -12.72 9.13
N LYS A 173 -8.92 -12.81 8.24
CA LYS A 173 -9.85 -13.96 8.16
C LYS A 173 -9.76 -14.58 6.77
N SER A 174 -10.07 -15.86 6.69
CA SER A 174 -10.26 -16.57 5.42
C SER A 174 -11.53 -17.41 5.55
N GLU A 175 -12.66 -16.73 5.67
CA GLU A 175 -13.99 -17.31 5.85
C GLU A 175 -14.99 -16.45 5.06
N PRO A 176 -15.91 -17.04 4.27
CA PRO A 176 -16.91 -16.27 3.54
C PRO A 176 -17.88 -15.60 4.50
N ASP A 177 -18.35 -14.39 4.16
CA ASP A 177 -19.40 -13.73 4.92
C ASP A 177 -20.72 -14.54 4.87
N SER A 178 -21.47 -14.55 5.97
CA SER A 178 -22.72 -15.31 6.05
C SER A 178 -23.90 -14.64 5.35
N ASP A 179 -23.89 -13.31 5.29
CA ASP A 179 -24.92 -12.49 4.67
C ASP A 179 -24.56 -12.18 3.19
N ASP A 180 -23.27 -12.08 2.85
CA ASP A 180 -22.78 -12.05 1.47
C ASP A 180 -21.61 -13.02 1.15
N PRO A 181 -21.88 -14.33 0.98
CA PRO A 181 -20.85 -15.32 0.66
C PRO A 181 -20.28 -15.23 -0.77
N PHE A 182 -20.67 -14.22 -1.56
CA PHE A 182 -20.17 -14.03 -2.94
C PHE A 182 -19.10 -12.95 -3.07
N SER A 183 -18.88 -12.14 -2.04
CA SER A 183 -17.79 -11.14 -1.96
C SER A 183 -16.47 -11.70 -1.41
N PHE A 184 -16.40 -13.00 -1.13
CA PHE A 184 -15.17 -13.64 -0.68
C PHE A 184 -14.20 -13.84 -1.86
N GLU A 185 -13.09 -13.08 -1.84
CA GLU A 185 -12.04 -13.11 -2.86
C GLU A 185 -10.72 -13.72 -2.33
N GLY A 186 -10.65 -14.09 -1.05
CA GLY A 186 -9.49 -14.69 -0.42
C GLY A 186 -9.32 -14.31 1.06
N PRO A 187 -8.12 -14.46 1.64
CA PRO A 187 -7.79 -13.92 2.95
C PRO A 187 -7.80 -12.38 2.92
N GLU A 188 -8.63 -11.76 3.75
CA GLU A 188 -8.68 -10.31 3.90
C GLU A 188 -8.17 -9.89 5.28
N ILE A 189 -7.49 -8.74 5.35
CA ILE A 189 -7.16 -8.07 6.61
C ILE A 189 -8.45 -7.45 7.16
N ILE A 190 -8.72 -7.70 8.45
CA ILE A 190 -9.95 -7.25 9.13
C ILE A 190 -9.72 -6.22 10.23
N ASP A 191 -8.49 -6.11 10.71
CA ASP A 191 -8.12 -5.27 11.85
C ASP A 191 -6.59 -5.16 11.92
N CYS A 192 -6.08 -4.03 12.42
CA CYS A 192 -4.65 -3.83 12.62
C CYS A 192 -4.33 -3.19 13.97
N GLU A 193 -3.22 -3.63 14.59
CA GLU A 193 -2.73 -3.14 15.87
C GLU A 193 -1.28 -2.69 15.73
N GLY A 194 -1.00 -1.42 16.02
CA GLY A 194 0.37 -0.91 16.13
C GLY A 194 0.91 -1.00 17.57
N CYS A 195 2.06 -0.38 17.82
CA CYS A 195 2.73 -0.36 19.12
C CYS A 195 2.92 1.06 19.67
N GLU A 196 2.96 1.20 21.00
CA GLU A 196 3.37 2.44 21.65
C GLU A 196 4.88 2.68 21.42
N ILE A 197 5.22 3.86 20.87
CA ILE A 197 6.61 4.28 20.69
C ILE A 197 7.04 5.07 21.94
N ASP A 198 8.06 4.57 22.64
CA ASP A 198 8.62 5.14 23.87
C ASP A 198 9.55 6.32 23.55
N TRP A 199 8.97 7.38 22.99
CA TRP A 199 9.69 8.57 22.55
C TRP A 199 10.53 9.22 23.67
N HIS A 200 11.79 9.49 23.35
CA HIS A 200 12.63 10.36 24.14
C HIS A 200 12.06 11.79 24.20
N LYS A 201 12.41 12.50 25.27
CA LYS A 201 11.78 13.77 25.63
C LYS A 201 11.99 14.85 24.56
N GLY A 202 10.93 15.13 23.79
CA GLY A 202 10.92 16.13 22.72
C GLY A 202 11.45 15.62 21.39
N LYS A 203 11.53 14.29 21.22
CA LYS A 203 11.88 13.59 19.97
C LYS A 203 10.67 12.98 19.25
N ASP A 204 9.50 12.99 19.90
CA ASP A 204 8.22 12.62 19.30
C ASP A 204 7.89 13.52 18.11
N VAL A 205 8.02 12.95 16.91
CA VAL A 205 7.75 13.61 15.62
C VAL A 205 6.28 13.58 15.22
N THR A 206 5.50 12.66 15.79
CA THR A 206 4.05 12.51 15.53
C THR A 206 3.23 13.66 16.14
N VAL A 207 3.85 14.55 16.93
CA VAL A 207 3.18 15.71 17.55
C VAL A 207 3.97 17.01 17.43
N LYS A 208 3.30 18.08 16.97
CA LYS A 208 3.87 19.44 16.93
C LYS A 208 3.43 20.27 18.12
N THR A 209 4.39 20.96 18.73
CA THR A 209 4.21 21.67 20.00
C THR A 209 3.87 23.16 19.79
N ILE A 210 2.59 23.53 19.95
CA ILE A 210 2.09 24.89 19.73
C ILE A 210 1.98 25.66 21.06
N LYS A 211 2.62 26.86 21.12
CA LYS A 211 2.61 27.75 22.29
C LYS A 211 1.49 28.81 22.20
N LYS A 212 0.34 28.57 22.83
CA LYS A 212 -0.80 29.50 22.84
C LYS A 212 -0.73 30.46 24.04
N LYS A 213 -0.65 31.77 23.78
CA LYS A 213 -0.71 32.82 24.83
C LYS A 213 -2.16 33.04 25.28
N GLN A 214 -2.50 32.60 26.49
CA GLN A 214 -3.80 32.84 27.11
C GLN A 214 -3.73 34.02 28.08
N LYS A 215 -4.51 35.09 27.81
CA LYS A 215 -4.73 36.20 28.75
C LYS A 215 -5.88 35.85 29.70
N HIS A 216 -5.66 35.99 31.01
CA HIS A 216 -6.73 35.80 31.99
C HIS A 216 -7.68 37.01 31.95
N LYS A 217 -8.98 36.79 31.69
CA LYS A 217 -10.00 37.84 31.84
C LYS A 217 -9.95 38.37 33.28
N GLY A 218 -9.76 39.68 33.46
CA GLY A 218 -9.74 40.35 34.76
C GLY A 218 -8.38 40.59 35.45
N ARG A 219 -7.30 39.83 35.15
CA ARG A 219 -6.00 39.98 35.88
C ARG A 219 -4.82 40.49 35.04
N GLY A 220 -4.99 40.70 33.74
CA GLY A 220 -3.97 41.29 32.84
C GLY A 220 -2.76 40.39 32.53
N THR A 221 -2.42 39.46 33.41
CA THR A 221 -1.35 38.46 33.23
C THR A 221 -1.67 37.47 32.11
N ALA A 222 -0.72 37.31 31.19
CA ALA A 222 -0.73 36.26 30.17
C ALA A 222 0.07 35.05 30.65
N ARG A 223 -0.44 33.83 30.43
CA ARG A 223 0.31 32.59 30.56
C ARG A 223 0.50 31.99 29.17
N VAL A 224 1.67 31.40 28.91
CA VAL A 224 1.88 30.57 27.72
C VAL A 224 1.44 29.16 28.10
N ILE A 225 0.48 28.61 27.36
CA ILE A 225 0.08 27.22 27.46
C ILE A 225 0.65 26.50 26.24
N THR A 226 1.35 25.41 26.51
CA THR A 226 1.87 24.49 25.50
C THR A 226 0.78 23.47 25.19
N LYS A 227 0.38 23.33 23.92
CA LYS A 227 -0.53 22.27 23.44
C LYS A 227 0.19 21.48 22.35
N GLN A 228 0.26 20.16 22.50
CA GLN A 228 0.58 19.25 21.40
C GLN A 228 -0.64 19.07 20.51
N VAL A 229 -0.42 19.00 19.20
CA VAL A 229 -1.41 18.59 18.20
C VAL A 229 -0.74 17.58 17.27
N PRO A 230 -1.50 16.68 16.61
CA PRO A 230 -0.95 15.74 15.64
C PRO A 230 -0.08 16.44 14.59
N ASN A 231 0.97 15.73 14.20
CA ASN A 231 1.86 16.08 13.11
C ASN A 231 1.94 14.90 12.17
N ASP A 232 2.05 15.21 10.89
CA ASP A 232 2.25 14.18 9.88
C ASP A 232 3.64 13.58 10.01
N SER A 233 3.76 12.27 9.79
CA SER A 233 4.96 11.45 10.06
C SER A 233 4.66 10.00 9.75
N PHE A 234 5.61 9.28 9.13
CA PHE A 234 5.56 7.83 8.92
C PHE A 234 5.25 7.07 10.21
N PHE A 235 5.74 7.53 11.36
CA PHE A 235 5.56 6.83 12.64
C PHE A 235 4.11 6.81 13.15
N ASN A 236 3.18 7.55 12.52
CA ASN A 236 1.74 7.36 12.72
C ASN A 236 1.25 5.98 12.28
N PHE A 237 1.97 5.28 11.38
CA PHE A 237 1.70 3.89 10.97
C PHE A 237 1.64 2.90 12.15
N PHE A 238 2.35 3.17 13.25
CA PHE A 238 2.32 2.38 14.48
C PHE A 238 1.20 2.77 15.44
N ASN A 239 0.34 3.73 15.08
CA ASN A 239 -0.84 4.13 15.85
C ASN A 239 -2.08 4.19 14.93
N PRO A 240 -2.53 3.04 14.39
CA PRO A 240 -3.65 2.98 13.45
C PRO A 240 -4.98 3.44 14.05
N ILE A 241 -5.92 3.78 13.16
CA ILE A 241 -7.28 4.21 13.53
C ILE A 241 -7.99 3.06 14.26
N LYS A 242 -8.49 3.32 15.47
CA LYS A 242 -9.18 2.32 16.28
C LYS A 242 -10.66 2.22 15.89
N VAL A 243 -10.97 1.26 15.03
CA VAL A 243 -12.35 0.90 14.68
C VAL A 243 -13.10 0.45 15.94
N SER A 244 -14.27 1.02 16.18
CA SER A 244 -15.17 0.60 17.27
C SER A 244 -16.35 -0.14 16.66
N PRO A 245 -16.72 -1.34 17.12
CA PRO A 245 -17.76 -2.15 16.46
C PRO A 245 -19.16 -1.51 16.46
N ASP A 246 -19.40 -0.52 17.33
CA ASP A 246 -20.66 0.24 17.41
C ASP A 246 -20.62 1.58 16.63
N LYS A 247 -19.62 1.83 15.79
CA LYS A 247 -19.47 3.06 15.02
C LYS A 247 -19.05 2.79 13.57
N GLU A 248 -19.87 3.28 12.66
CA GLU A 248 -19.46 3.56 11.28
C GLU A 248 -18.27 4.53 11.30
N LEU A 249 -17.29 4.26 10.43
CA LEU A 249 -16.20 5.18 10.15
C LEU A 249 -16.70 6.27 9.20
N ASP A 250 -15.98 7.39 9.13
CA ASP A 250 -16.15 8.36 8.05
C ASP A 250 -15.29 7.95 6.83
N GLU A 251 -15.69 8.41 5.64
CA GLU A 251 -15.05 8.06 4.35
C GLU A 251 -13.52 8.28 4.37
N ASP A 252 -13.05 9.37 4.99
CA ASP A 252 -11.62 9.67 5.18
C ASP A 252 -10.92 8.60 6.05
N SER A 253 -11.57 8.15 7.12
CA SER A 253 -11.05 7.10 8.02
C SER A 253 -11.08 5.70 7.38
N GLU A 254 -12.07 5.41 6.54
CA GLU A 254 -12.14 4.16 5.77
C GLU A 254 -11.02 4.10 4.73
N TYR A 255 -10.82 5.18 3.96
CA TYR A 255 -9.72 5.31 3.00
C TYR A 255 -8.36 5.15 3.69
N THR A 256 -8.14 5.84 4.81
CA THR A 256 -6.89 5.74 5.60
C THR A 256 -6.61 4.29 6.05
N LEU A 257 -7.65 3.55 6.45
CA LEU A 257 -7.51 2.16 6.88
C LEU A 257 -7.24 1.20 5.70
N ALA A 258 -7.86 1.45 4.55
CA ALA A 258 -7.60 0.68 3.32
C ALA A 258 -6.15 0.83 2.88
N THR A 259 -5.63 2.06 2.82
CA THR A 259 -4.21 2.33 2.53
C THR A 259 -3.28 1.68 3.58
N ASP A 260 -3.63 1.72 4.86
CA ASP A 260 -2.86 1.05 5.93
C ASP A 260 -2.77 -0.47 5.75
N PHE A 261 -3.84 -1.10 5.25
CA PHE A 261 -3.89 -2.54 4.94
C PHE A 261 -3.10 -2.88 3.67
N GLU A 262 -3.19 -2.03 2.65
CA GLU A 262 -2.44 -2.14 1.39
C GLU A 262 -0.93 -2.06 1.64
N ILE A 263 -0.45 -1.06 2.38
CA ILE A 263 0.94 -0.95 2.84
C ILE A 263 1.36 -2.20 3.62
N GLY A 264 0.47 -2.73 4.46
CA GLY A 264 0.69 -3.97 5.21
C GLY A 264 0.95 -5.18 4.31
N HIS A 265 0.12 -5.37 3.29
CA HIS A 265 0.30 -6.39 2.25
C HIS A 265 1.57 -6.15 1.43
N PHE A 266 1.83 -4.91 1.03
CA PHE A 266 2.96 -4.54 0.20
C PHE A 266 4.31 -4.80 0.89
N PHE A 267 4.43 -4.49 2.19
CA PHE A 267 5.59 -4.91 2.99
C PHE A 267 5.75 -6.43 3.04
N ARG A 268 4.64 -7.16 3.22
CA ARG A 268 4.62 -8.61 3.38
C ARG A 268 4.99 -9.36 2.10
N GLU A 269 4.40 -8.98 0.97
CA GLU A 269 4.46 -9.73 -0.29
C GLU A 269 5.53 -9.20 -1.27
N ARG A 270 5.84 -7.90 -1.23
CA ARG A 270 6.78 -7.25 -2.17
C ARG A 270 8.09 -6.83 -1.49
N ILE A 271 8.04 -5.87 -0.57
CA ILE A 271 9.25 -5.22 -0.04
C ILE A 271 10.14 -6.19 0.74
N VAL A 272 9.63 -6.90 1.75
CA VAL A 272 10.49 -7.76 2.59
C VAL A 272 11.10 -8.92 1.80
N PRO A 273 10.37 -9.64 0.91
CA PRO A 273 10.96 -10.69 0.09
C PRO A 273 11.98 -10.18 -0.95
N ARG A 274 11.74 -9.01 -1.55
CA ARG A 274 12.55 -8.47 -2.67
C ARG A 274 13.38 -7.23 -2.30
N ALA A 275 13.67 -7.00 -1.02
CA ALA A 275 14.25 -5.74 -0.53
C ALA A 275 15.50 -5.26 -1.28
N VAL A 276 16.36 -6.18 -1.74
CA VAL A 276 17.54 -5.80 -2.53
C VAL A 276 17.16 -5.21 -3.89
N LEU A 277 16.14 -5.74 -4.57
CA LEU A 277 15.68 -5.27 -5.88
C LEU A 277 14.99 -3.89 -5.79
N TYR A 278 14.30 -3.62 -4.67
CA TYR A 278 13.78 -2.27 -4.38
C TYR A 278 14.91 -1.29 -4.00
N PHE A 279 15.98 -1.76 -3.35
CA PHE A 279 17.16 -0.94 -3.05
C PHE A 279 17.98 -0.60 -4.31
N THR A 280 18.15 -1.55 -5.23
CA THR A 280 18.85 -1.35 -6.51
C THR A 280 18.03 -0.53 -7.50
N GLY A 281 16.71 -0.74 -7.54
CA GLY A 281 15.76 -0.09 -8.46
C GLY A 281 15.09 -1.06 -9.43
N GLU A 282 15.65 -2.26 -9.60
CA GLU A 282 15.17 -3.31 -10.51
C GLU A 282 13.69 -3.68 -10.30
N ALA A 283 13.19 -3.61 -9.06
CA ALA A 283 11.78 -3.89 -8.77
C ALA A 283 10.82 -2.70 -8.96
N LEU A 284 11.32 -1.51 -9.33
CA LEU A 284 10.51 -0.33 -9.66
C LEU A 284 10.20 -0.32 -11.16
N GLU A 285 11.20 -0.64 -11.99
CA GLU A 285 11.05 -0.77 -13.46
C GLU A 285 9.99 -1.83 -13.85
N ASP A 286 9.93 -2.93 -13.10
CA ASP A 286 8.88 -3.95 -13.22
C ASP A 286 7.47 -3.37 -12.99
N ASP A 287 7.28 -2.53 -11.97
CA ASP A 287 5.96 -1.97 -11.61
C ASP A 287 5.57 -0.82 -12.59
N GLU A 288 6.51 0.00 -13.09
CA GLU A 288 6.26 1.00 -14.17
C GLU A 288 5.81 0.36 -15.49
N SER A 289 6.34 -0.82 -15.84
CA SER A 289 6.00 -1.51 -17.09
C SER A 289 4.53 -1.95 -17.21
N PHE A 290 3.82 -2.07 -16.08
CA PHE A 290 2.38 -2.35 -16.06
C PHE A 290 1.52 -1.11 -16.32
N GLU A 291 2.01 0.11 -16.04
CA GLU A 291 1.26 1.34 -16.30
C GLU A 291 1.32 1.75 -17.78
N GLU A 292 2.41 1.44 -18.49
CA GLU A 292 2.55 1.80 -19.91
C GLU A 292 1.65 0.93 -20.83
N GLU A 293 1.37 -0.34 -20.47
CA GLU A 293 0.43 -1.19 -21.22
C GLU A 293 -1.05 -0.76 -21.10
N GLU A 294 -1.47 -0.05 -20.05
CA GLU A 294 -2.87 0.42 -19.90
C GLU A 294 -3.19 1.71 -20.68
N LEU A 295 -2.18 2.40 -21.24
CA LEU A 295 -2.36 3.69 -21.92
C LEU A 295 -2.50 3.62 -23.45
N GLU A 296 -2.37 2.44 -24.07
CA GLU A 296 -2.38 2.29 -25.54
C GLU A 296 -3.75 1.90 -26.17
N GLU A 297 -4.82 1.71 -25.38
CA GLU A 297 -6.21 1.55 -25.90
C GLU A 297 -7.00 2.87 -25.87
N GLY A 298 -6.61 3.86 -26.71
CA GLY A 298 -7.20 5.21 -26.65
C GLY A 298 -7.35 6.03 -27.93
N GLU A 299 -6.74 5.64 -29.07
CA GLU A 299 -6.83 6.39 -30.34
C GLU A 299 -7.46 5.54 -31.47
N GLU A 300 -8.78 5.31 -31.38
CA GLU A 300 -9.57 4.90 -32.55
C GLU A 300 -9.77 6.12 -33.48
N GLU A 301 -9.19 6.06 -34.68
CA GLU A 301 -9.24 7.13 -35.68
C GLU A 301 -10.66 7.32 -36.26
N ASP A 302 -11.29 8.48 -36.02
CA ASP A 302 -12.42 8.95 -36.83
C ASP A 302 -11.94 9.25 -38.26
N GLN A 303 -12.10 8.29 -39.19
CA GLN A 303 -12.00 8.53 -40.64
C GLN A 303 -13.38 8.39 -41.30
N ASP A 304 -13.73 9.40 -42.09
CA ASP A 304 -15.00 9.57 -42.81
C ASP A 304 -15.31 8.44 -43.80
N ASP A 305 -16.59 8.29 -44.16
CA ASP A 305 -16.98 8.03 -45.54
C ASP A 305 -18.36 8.68 -45.84
N GLU A 306 -18.35 9.73 -46.66
CA GLU A 306 -19.53 10.29 -47.32
C GLU A 306 -19.84 9.48 -48.60
N GLU A 307 -21.11 9.14 -48.86
CA GLU A 307 -21.58 8.95 -50.24
C GLU A 307 -22.96 9.60 -50.46
N GLU A 308 -23.01 10.57 -51.38
CA GLU A 308 -24.21 11.09 -52.04
C GLU A 308 -24.56 10.20 -53.25
N ASP A 309 -25.85 9.95 -53.56
CA ASP A 309 -26.40 10.23 -54.91
C ASP A 309 -27.96 10.18 -54.97
N ASP A 310 -28.49 10.81 -56.01
CA ASP A 310 -29.69 11.68 -56.06
C ASP A 310 -30.91 11.13 -56.90
N GLU A 311 -31.95 11.98 -57.10
CA GLU A 311 -33.07 11.98 -58.12
C GLU A 311 -34.33 11.06 -57.95
N GLU A 312 -35.57 11.58 -57.67
CA GLU A 312 -36.66 12.20 -58.52
C GLU A 312 -37.55 11.18 -59.34
N GLU A 313 -38.86 11.34 -59.66
CA GLU A 313 -39.91 12.40 -59.57
C GLU A 313 -41.33 11.75 -59.34
N GLY A 314 -42.44 12.52 -59.18
CA GLY A 314 -43.81 11.95 -59.06
C GLY A 314 -45.02 12.88 -58.78
N ASP A 315 -45.29 13.86 -59.64
CA ASP A 315 -46.32 14.94 -59.63
C ASP A 315 -47.80 14.67 -59.15
N SER A 316 -48.46 15.78 -58.75
CA SER A 316 -49.87 16.20 -59.03
C SER A 316 -50.89 16.59 -57.90
N LYS A 317 -50.70 17.81 -57.36
CA LYS A 317 -51.68 18.95 -57.19
C LYS A 317 -52.86 19.00 -56.15
N PRO A 318 -53.35 20.24 -55.78
CA PRO A 318 -54.22 20.58 -54.62
C PRO A 318 -55.60 21.17 -55.06
N PRO A 319 -56.36 22.07 -54.36
CA PRO A 319 -56.33 22.63 -52.97
C PRO A 319 -57.71 22.71 -52.25
N ASP A 320 -57.77 23.22 -50.99
CA ASP A 320 -58.59 24.41 -50.62
C ASP A 320 -58.25 24.98 -49.21
N ALA A 321 -58.67 26.22 -48.93
CA ALA A 321 -58.47 27.01 -47.69
C ALA A 321 -59.80 27.10 -46.86
N PRO A 322 -59.97 27.86 -45.74
CA PRO A 322 -59.07 28.84 -45.10
C PRO A 322 -58.98 28.87 -43.55
N GLN A 323 -58.08 29.75 -43.07
CA GLN A 323 -57.93 30.34 -41.72
C GLN A 323 -59.17 31.17 -41.27
N PRO A 324 -59.37 31.59 -39.98
CA PRO A 324 -58.34 32.32 -39.19
C PRO A 324 -58.35 32.38 -37.63
N ALA A 325 -57.18 32.82 -37.11
CA ALA A 325 -56.93 33.79 -36.02
C ALA A 325 -57.09 33.46 -34.50
N GLU A 326 -56.26 34.21 -33.74
CA GLU A 326 -56.15 34.41 -32.27
C GLU A 326 -55.51 33.26 -31.45
N CYS A 327 -54.69 33.52 -30.41
CA CYS A 327 -54.28 34.78 -29.74
C CYS A 327 -52.80 34.77 -29.30
N LYS A 328 -52.29 35.90 -28.77
CA LYS A 328 -50.85 36.16 -28.49
C LYS A 328 -50.31 35.61 -27.17
N GLN A 329 -48.98 35.53 -27.09
CA GLN A 329 -48.17 35.33 -25.88
C GLN A 329 -48.20 36.53 -24.90
N GLN A 330 -47.71 36.27 -23.69
CA GLN A 330 -47.37 37.17 -22.56
C GLN A 330 -48.53 37.66 -21.69
#